data_AF-A0A0A9DS86-F1
#
_entry.id   AF-A0A0A9DS86-F1
#
_cell.length_a   1.000
_cell.length_b   1.000
_cell.length_c   1.000
_cell.angle_alpha   90.00
_cell.angle_beta   90.00
_cell.angle_gamma   90.00
#
_symmetry.space_group_name_H-M   'P 1'
#
loop_
_entity.id
_entity.type
_entity.pdbx_description
1 polymer ?
#
loop_
_entity_poly.entity_id
_entity_poly.type
_entity_poly.pdbx_seq_one_letter_code
_entity_poly.pdbx_strand_id
1 'polypeptide(L)' 'MYYNVVTSVRTSDGDIDNFPVKIGLHQGSAMSLYFFSLVMDEVTRDT' A
#
# COMPACT_ATOMS: atom_id res chain seq x y z
N MET A 1 -0.71 -18.54 1.80
CA MET A 1 -1.52 -17.44 1.23
C MET A 1 -2.22 -16.77 2.37
N TYR A 2 -1.86 -15.51 2.68
CA TYR A 2 -2.61 -14.76 3.68
C TYR A 2 -3.91 -14.25 3.04
N TYR A 3 -5.04 -14.57 3.68
CA TYR A 3 -6.33 -13.98 3.36
C TYR A 3 -6.58 -12.82 4.32
N ASN A 4 -7.17 -11.73 3.83
CA ASN A 4 -7.60 -10.58 4.64
C ASN A 4 -6.48 -9.76 5.30
N VAL A 5 -5.35 -9.57 4.61
CA VAL A 5 -4.31 -8.62 5.06
C VAL A 5 -4.82 -7.19 4.91
N VAL A 6 -4.71 -6.41 5.98
CA VAL A 6 -5.02 -4.98 6.00
C VAL A 6 -3.76 -4.18 6.26
N THR A 7 -3.67 -2.99 5.67
CA THR A 7 -2.56 -2.05 5.90
C THR A 7 -3.11 -0.64 6.11
N SER A 8 -2.36 0.18 6.84
CA SER A 8 -2.64 1.61 7.07
C SER A 8 -1.41 2.43 6.66
N VAL A 9 -1.63 3.62 6.13
CA VAL A 9 -0.55 4.56 5.80
C VAL A 9 -0.55 5.70 6.81
N ARG A 10 0.62 5.97 7.39
CA ARG A 10 0.86 7.10 8.28
C ARG A 10 1.30 8.32 7.48
N THR A 11 0.50 9.38 7.48
CA THR A 11 0.85 10.66 6.86
C THR A 11 1.06 11.72 7.93
N SER A 12 1.63 12.87 7.56
CA SER A 12 1.80 14.01 8.48
C SER A 12 0.47 14.55 9.02
N ASP A 13 -0.63 14.29 8.32
CA ASP A 13 -2.00 14.68 8.69
C ASP A 13 -2.74 13.59 9.48
N GLY A 14 -2.10 12.44 9.73
CA GLY A 14 -2.65 11.32 10.49
C GLY A 14 -2.59 9.97 9.78
N ASP A 15 -3.10 8.94 10.47
CA ASP A 15 -3.20 7.58 9.96
C ASP A 15 -4.43 7.48 9.04
N ILE A 16 -4.25 6.97 7.83
CA ILE A 16 -5.36 6.66 6.93
C ILE A 16 -6.01 5.35 7.39
N ASP A 17 -7.34 5.29 7.31
CA ASP A 17 -8.13 4.09 7.60
C ASP A 17 -7.57 2.84 6.92
N ASN A 18 -7.67 1.71 7.64
CA ASN A 18 -7.19 0.42 7.17
C ASN A 18 -7.82 0.03 5.84
N PHE A 19 -7.01 -0.31 4.84
CA PHE A 19 -7.47 -0.82 3.56
C PHE A 19 -6.96 -2.25 3.28
N PRO A 20 -7.77 -3.12 2.66
CA PRO A 20 -7.41 -4.50 2.39
C PRO A 20 -6.45 -4.63 1.20
N VAL A 21 -5.34 -5.33 1.38
CA VAL A 21 -4.39 -5.65 0.29
C VAL A 21 -4.78 -7.00 -0.31
N LYS A 22 -5.38 -6.97 -1.51
CA LYS A 22 -5.84 -8.17 -2.23
C LYS A 22 -4.77 -8.83 -3.11
N ILE A 23 -3.58 -8.24 -3.19
CA ILE A 23 -2.47 -8.75 -3.99
C ILE A 23 -1.82 -9.88 -3.19
N GLY A 24 -1.52 -11.02 -3.81
CA GLY A 24 -0.91 -12.18 -3.17
C GLY A 24 0.47 -11.87 -2.59
N LEU A 25 0.51 -11.28 -1.40
CA LEU A 25 1.72 -11.00 -0.66
C LEU A 25 2.29 -12.32 -0.15
N HIS A 26 3.31 -12.82 -0.83
CA HIS A 26 4.19 -13.83 -0.26
C HIS A 26 4.96 -13.17 0.89
N GLN A 27 4.84 -13.72 2.10
CA GLN A 27 5.49 -13.18 3.29
C GLN A 27 6.99 -13.02 3.02
N GLY A 28 7.50 -11.78 3.11
CA GLY A 28 8.88 -11.42 2.74
C GLY A 28 9.05 -10.69 1.41
N SER A 29 8.00 -10.51 0.60
CA SER A 29 8.09 -9.68 -0.60
C SER A 29 7.98 -8.19 -0.25
N ALA A 30 9.14 -7.58 0.00
CA ALA A 30 9.33 -6.12 0.02
C ALA A 30 8.98 -5.45 -1.33
N MET A 31 8.60 -6.24 -2.34
CA MET A 31 8.31 -5.79 -3.70
C MET A 31 7.01 -4.97 -3.80
N SER A 32 6.15 -4.95 -2.78
CA SER A 32 4.87 -4.22 -2.84
C SER A 32 4.96 -2.73 -2.50
N LEU A 33 5.89 -2.30 -1.64
CA LEU A 33 5.95 -0.90 -1.20
C LEU A 33 6.52 0.02 -2.29
N TYR A 34 7.55 -0.42 -3.02
CA TYR A 34 8.13 0.36 -4.12
C TYR A 34 7.15 0.54 -5.28
N PHE A 35 6.47 -0.54 -5.69
CA PHE A 35 5.42 -0.43 -6.71
C PHE A 35 4.23 0.40 -6.21
N PHE A 36 3.86 0.30 -4.93
CA PHE A 36 2.82 1.16 -4.35
C PHE A 36 3.22 2.64 -4.41
N SER A 37 4.46 2.97 -4.01
CA SER A 37 4.99 4.34 -4.12
C SER A 37 5.01 4.84 -5.56
N LEU A 38 5.45 4.02 -6.53
CA LEU A 38 5.43 4.41 -7.95
C LEU A 38 4.02 4.64 -8.49
N VAL A 39 3.06 3.81 -8.10
CA VAL A 39 1.65 3.98 -8.49
C VAL A 39 1.06 5.24 -7.87
N MET A 40 1.35 5.51 -6.59
CA MET A 40 0.87 6.73 -5.93
C MET A 40 1.50 7.98 -6.54
N ASP A 41 2.81 7.95 -6.83
CA ASP A 41 3.54 9.05 -7.50
C ASP A 41 2.93 9.38 -8.87
N GLU A 42 2.66 8.37 -9.69
CA GLU A 42 2.01 8.55 -11.00
C GLU A 42 0.59 9.12 -10.87
N VAL A 43 -0.22 8.62 -9.92
CA VAL A 43 -1.60 9.09 -9.69
C VAL A 43 -1.63 10.55 -9.21
N THR A 44 -0.62 11.00 -8.48
CA THR A 44 -0.51 12.39 -7.99
C THR A 44 0.20 13.35 -8.96
N ARG A 45 0.72 12.87 -10.09
CA ARG A 45 1.54 13.69 -10.99
C ARG A 45 0.76 14.80 -11.71
N ASP A 46 -0.55 14.65 -11.84
CA ASP A 46 -1.43 15.55 -12.59
C ASP A 46 -2.45 16.32 -11.71
N THR A 47 -2.28 16.29 -10.38
CA THR A 47 -3.05 17.09 -9.40
C THR A 47 -2.21 18.22 -8.82
#